data_AF-A0A817MDJ5-F1
#
_entry.id   AF-A0A817MDJ5-F1
#
_cell.length_a   1.000
_cell.length_b   1.000
_cell.length_c   1.000
_cell.angle_alpha   90.00
_cell.angle_beta   90.00
_cell.angle_gamma   90.00
#
_symmetry.space_group_name_H-M   'P 1'
#
loop_
_entity.id
_entity.type
_entity.pdbx_description
1 polymer ?
#
loop_
_entity_poly.entity_id
_entity_poly.type
_entity_poly.pdbx_seq_one_letter_code
_entity_poly.pdbx_strand_id
1 'polypeptide(L)'
;MVSGFDKYFQIAPCFRDEDARADRSPGEFYQLDIEMSFVTQEDIFNVIEPIMYEIFSKFSDKKISSIPFTRIPYDDAILKYGTDKPDLRNPIIITDVTELFKDTDFTIFKENIQNGSVIKAIPAPKASNLPRSFFDKMLDFANLEGAKGLGYIQFLEDGSSKGPIVKFLTNSQLLDLKTRANLQDGDAVFFASDQIEVATKFAGKLRTKLGEALGLLTKDSF
;
A
#
# COMPACT_ATOMS: atom_id res chain seq x y z
N MET A 1 8.47 -32.65 14.08
CA MET A 1 7.28 -32.92 14.90
C MET A 1 7.61 -33.94 15.99
N VAL A 2 7.07 -33.75 17.20
CA VAL A 2 7.48 -34.53 18.38
C VAL A 2 7.07 -36.00 18.31
N SER A 3 5.95 -36.33 17.68
CA SER A 3 5.44 -37.70 17.55
C SER A 3 6.14 -38.54 16.48
N GLY A 4 7.15 -37.99 15.79
CA GLY A 4 7.88 -38.68 14.73
C GLY A 4 7.18 -38.72 13.36
N PHE A 5 5.99 -38.11 13.21
CA PHE A 5 5.43 -37.86 11.88
C PHE A 5 6.30 -36.85 11.14
N ASP A 6 6.73 -37.20 9.93
CA ASP A 6 7.63 -36.36 9.14
C ASP A 6 6.88 -35.17 8.51
N LYS A 7 5.75 -35.43 7.84
CA LYS A 7 4.91 -34.44 7.15
C LYS A 7 3.44 -34.70 7.46
N TYR A 8 2.69 -33.64 7.69
CA TYR A 8 1.28 -33.67 8.07
C TYR A 8 0.51 -32.60 7.30
N PHE A 9 -0.74 -32.90 6.96
CA PHE A 9 -1.71 -31.88 6.56
C PHE A 9 -3.13 -32.25 7.00
N GLN A 10 -3.99 -31.26 7.15
CA GLN A 10 -5.43 -31.44 7.41
C GLN A 10 -6.24 -30.27 6.83
N ILE A 11 -7.42 -30.57 6.27
CA ILE A 11 -8.46 -29.55 6.08
C ILE A 11 -9.27 -29.52 7.37
N ALA A 12 -8.94 -28.60 8.26
CA ALA A 12 -9.43 -28.59 9.63
C ALA A 12 -10.46 -27.48 9.87
N PRO A 13 -11.56 -27.75 10.60
CA PRO A 13 -12.39 -26.69 11.16
C PRO A 13 -11.64 -26.01 12.30
N CYS A 14 -11.66 -24.68 12.28
CA CYS A 14 -11.03 -23.82 13.26
C CYS A 14 -12.07 -22.88 13.87
N PHE A 15 -11.92 -22.61 15.16
CA PHE A 15 -12.89 -21.81 15.92
C PHE A 15 -12.24 -20.55 16.48
N ARG A 16 -12.85 -19.38 16.24
CA ARG A 16 -12.44 -18.09 16.81
C ARG A 16 -13.66 -17.27 17.23
N ASP A 17 -13.67 -16.90 18.50
CA ASP A 17 -14.69 -16.01 19.08
C ASP A 17 -14.28 -14.53 18.89
N GLU A 18 -14.37 -14.07 17.64
CA GLU A 18 -14.04 -12.69 17.24
C GLU A 18 -15.19 -12.08 16.43
N ASP A 19 -15.34 -10.75 16.48
CA ASP A 19 -16.40 -10.05 15.73
C ASP A 19 -16.36 -10.39 14.23
N ALA A 20 -17.51 -10.62 13.59
CA ALA A 20 -17.51 -10.85 12.14
C ALA A 20 -16.98 -9.63 11.36
N ARG A 21 -16.29 -9.88 10.24
CA ARG A 21 -15.90 -8.87 9.24
C ARG A 21 -16.19 -9.42 7.84
N ALA A 22 -16.09 -8.57 6.82
CA ALA A 22 -16.32 -8.99 5.43
C ALA A 22 -15.47 -10.21 5.01
N ASP A 23 -14.27 -10.35 5.57
CA ASP A 23 -13.33 -11.45 5.36
C ASP A 23 -13.18 -12.39 6.57
N ARG A 24 -14.03 -12.26 7.60
CA ARG A 24 -13.95 -13.04 8.85
C ARG A 24 -15.31 -13.64 9.21
N SER A 25 -15.42 -14.96 9.06
CA SER A 25 -16.57 -15.75 9.50
C SER A 25 -16.67 -15.76 11.03
N PRO A 26 -17.87 -15.57 11.62
CA PRO A 26 -18.06 -15.70 13.06
C PRO A 26 -18.01 -17.18 13.48
N GLY A 27 -17.26 -17.48 14.55
CA GLY A 27 -17.25 -18.80 15.16
C GLY A 27 -16.36 -19.78 14.41
N GLU A 28 -16.74 -20.23 13.20
CA GLU A 28 -16.08 -21.33 12.48
C GLU A 28 -15.56 -20.91 11.10
N PHE A 29 -14.38 -21.43 10.73
CA PHE A 29 -13.79 -21.36 9.38
C PHE A 29 -12.87 -22.57 9.14
N TYR A 30 -12.50 -22.84 7.88
CA TYR A 30 -11.61 -23.95 7.53
C TYR A 30 -10.20 -23.49 7.20
N GLN A 31 -9.19 -24.27 7.59
CA GLN A 31 -7.79 -24.07 7.20
C GLN A 31 -7.25 -25.32 6.51
N LEU A 32 -6.38 -25.11 5.52
CA LEU A 32 -5.41 -26.11 5.09
C LEU A 32 -4.21 -26.00 6.03
N ASP A 33 -4.21 -26.82 7.06
CA ASP A 33 -3.15 -26.90 8.06
C ASP A 33 -2.05 -27.84 7.57
N ILE A 34 -0.79 -27.45 7.65
CA ILE A 34 0.37 -28.19 7.11
C ILE A 34 1.54 -28.04 8.08
N GLU A 35 2.22 -29.14 8.39
CA GLU A 35 3.41 -29.16 9.24
C GLU A 35 4.44 -30.15 8.67
N MET A 36 5.73 -29.81 8.76
CA MET A 36 6.84 -30.63 8.26
C MET A 36 8.02 -30.62 9.25
N SER A 37 8.74 -31.73 9.35
CA SER A 37 9.90 -31.89 10.23
C SER A 37 11.22 -31.65 9.49
N PHE A 38 12.24 -31.15 10.21
CA PHE A 38 13.61 -30.98 9.69
C PHE A 38 13.72 -30.14 8.41
N VAL A 39 12.81 -29.18 8.24
CA VAL A 39 12.74 -28.29 7.07
C VAL A 39 13.17 -26.87 7.41
N THR A 40 13.55 -26.14 6.37
CA THR A 40 13.75 -24.69 6.39
C THR A 40 12.49 -23.96 5.89
N GLN A 41 12.48 -22.63 5.97
CA GLN A 41 11.42 -21.81 5.40
C GLN A 41 11.27 -22.04 3.87
N GLU A 42 12.38 -22.22 3.16
CA GLU A 42 12.33 -22.44 1.70
C GLU A 42 11.68 -23.77 1.32
N ASP A 43 11.90 -24.80 2.13
CA ASP A 43 11.26 -26.10 1.90
C ASP A 43 9.73 -25.99 2.02
N ILE A 44 9.23 -25.17 2.96
CA ILE A 44 7.79 -24.87 3.09
C ILE A 44 7.28 -24.10 1.87
N PHE A 45 7.99 -23.05 1.43
CA PHE A 45 7.57 -22.29 0.24
C PHE A 45 7.52 -23.17 -1.01
N ASN A 46 8.52 -24.02 -1.22
CA ASN A 46 8.57 -24.97 -2.34
C ASN A 46 7.41 -25.97 -2.34
N VAL A 47 6.79 -26.24 -1.18
CA VAL A 47 5.59 -27.08 -1.07
C VAL A 47 4.30 -26.27 -1.30
N ILE A 48 4.19 -25.07 -0.70
CA ILE A 48 2.95 -24.29 -0.72
C ILE A 48 2.72 -23.56 -2.05
N GLU A 49 3.78 -22.99 -2.65
CA GLU A 49 3.64 -22.19 -3.88
C GLU A 49 3.03 -22.98 -5.05
N PRO A 50 3.45 -24.24 -5.34
CA PRO A 50 2.80 -25.06 -6.36
C PRO A 50 1.33 -25.36 -6.06
N ILE A 51 0.99 -25.67 -4.79
CA ILE A 51 -0.40 -25.93 -4.37
C ILE A 51 -1.28 -24.73 -4.69
N MET A 52 -0.83 -23.52 -4.31
CA MET A 52 -1.55 -22.29 -4.61
C MET A 52 -1.67 -22.08 -6.13
N TYR A 53 -0.57 -22.17 -6.87
CA TYR A 53 -0.57 -21.97 -8.32
C TYR A 53 -1.53 -22.92 -9.04
N GLU A 54 -1.52 -24.21 -8.69
CA GLU A 54 -2.38 -25.23 -9.28
C GLU A 54 -3.86 -25.02 -8.95
N ILE A 55 -4.19 -24.68 -7.70
CA ILE A 55 -5.58 -24.40 -7.29
C ILE A 55 -6.15 -23.22 -8.09
N PHE A 56 -5.44 -22.09 -8.12
CA PHE A 56 -5.91 -20.92 -8.86
C PHE A 56 -5.98 -21.21 -10.36
N SER A 57 -5.00 -21.93 -10.93
CA SER A 57 -4.97 -22.25 -12.37
C SER A 57 -6.09 -23.21 -12.77
N LYS A 58 -6.49 -24.11 -11.87
CA LYS A 58 -7.54 -25.11 -12.13
C LYS A 58 -8.95 -24.52 -12.04
N PHE A 59 -9.17 -23.57 -11.13
CA PHE A 59 -10.50 -23.06 -10.79
C PHE A 59 -10.73 -21.61 -11.25
N SER A 60 -9.80 -21.01 -11.98
CA SER A 60 -9.95 -19.65 -12.52
C SER A 60 -9.22 -19.46 -13.84
N ASP A 61 -9.78 -18.62 -14.71
CA ASP A 61 -9.16 -18.21 -15.98
C ASP A 61 -8.32 -16.93 -15.87
N LYS A 62 -8.17 -16.38 -14.65
CA LYS A 62 -7.37 -15.17 -14.44
C LYS A 62 -5.88 -15.45 -14.58
N LYS A 63 -5.12 -14.43 -14.96
CA LYS A 63 -3.66 -14.51 -14.99
C LYS A 63 -3.12 -14.64 -13.56
N ILE A 64 -2.27 -15.64 -13.33
CA ILE A 64 -1.63 -15.91 -12.04
C ILE A 64 -0.15 -15.59 -12.18
N SER A 65 0.46 -15.06 -11.12
CA SER A 65 1.90 -14.87 -11.04
C SER A 65 2.63 -16.21 -11.22
N SER A 66 3.77 -16.20 -11.91
CA SER A 66 4.61 -17.39 -12.00
C SER A 66 5.27 -17.70 -10.66
N ILE A 67 5.48 -18.98 -10.36
CA ILE A 67 6.36 -19.40 -9.27
C ILE A 67 7.85 -19.21 -9.66
N PRO A 68 8.75 -18.86 -8.71
CA PRO A 68 8.44 -18.57 -7.33
C PRO A 68 7.72 -17.22 -7.19
N PHE A 69 6.78 -17.14 -6.24
CA PHE A 69 6.03 -15.90 -6.02
C PHE A 69 6.94 -14.78 -5.49
N THR A 70 6.52 -13.53 -5.71
CA THR A 70 7.27 -12.37 -5.21
C THR A 70 7.25 -12.37 -3.69
N ARG A 71 8.43 -12.35 -3.08
CA ARG A 71 8.62 -12.31 -1.62
C ARG A 71 9.06 -10.91 -1.21
N ILE A 72 8.32 -10.32 -0.29
CA ILE A 72 8.53 -8.95 0.16
C ILE A 72 8.77 -8.99 1.67
N PRO A 73 9.93 -8.53 2.18
CA PRO A 73 10.15 -8.39 3.61
C PRO A 73 9.10 -7.49 4.25
N TYR A 74 8.76 -7.76 5.52
CA TYR A 74 7.73 -7.00 6.24
C TYR A 74 8.00 -5.49 6.21
N ASP A 75 9.21 -5.06 6.56
CA ASP A 75 9.58 -3.63 6.59
C ASP A 75 9.43 -2.98 5.22
N ASP A 76 9.79 -3.70 4.16
CA ASP A 76 9.62 -3.27 2.77
C ASP A 76 8.14 -3.14 2.41
N ALA A 77 7.30 -4.09 2.83
CA ALA A 77 5.88 -4.08 2.54
C ALA A 77 5.19 -2.88 3.22
N ILE A 78 5.53 -2.66 4.50
CA ILE A 78 5.05 -1.52 5.28
C ILE A 78 5.54 -0.20 4.68
N LEU A 79 6.82 -0.10 4.33
CA LEU A 79 7.40 1.12 3.76
C LEU A 79 6.79 1.49 2.40
N LYS A 80 6.66 0.51 1.50
CA LYS A 80 6.25 0.73 0.09
C LYS A 80 4.74 0.73 -0.11
N TYR A 81 3.98 0.01 0.72
CA TYR A 81 2.55 -0.21 0.50
C TYR A 81 1.66 0.11 1.71
N GLY A 82 2.25 0.36 2.89
CA GLY A 82 1.51 0.70 4.10
C GLY A 82 0.69 -0.45 4.69
N THR A 83 1.00 -1.69 4.30
CA THR A 83 0.31 -2.91 4.72
C THR A 83 1.23 -4.12 4.54
N ASP A 84 1.07 -5.12 5.40
CA ASP A 84 1.76 -6.42 5.32
C ASP A 84 1.11 -7.39 4.32
N LYS A 85 -0.06 -7.03 3.80
CA LYS A 85 -0.79 -7.75 2.74
C LYS A 85 -1.04 -6.85 1.52
N PRO A 86 0.01 -6.43 0.79
CA PRO A 86 -0.13 -5.47 -0.29
C PRO A 86 -0.82 -6.07 -1.51
N ASP A 87 -1.82 -5.35 -2.06
CA ASP A 87 -2.33 -5.63 -3.40
C ASP A 87 -1.32 -5.12 -4.44
N LEU A 88 -0.59 -6.06 -5.05
CA LEU A 88 0.46 -5.76 -6.04
C LEU A 88 -0.10 -5.46 -7.44
N ARG A 89 -1.40 -5.64 -7.67
CA ARG A 89 -2.06 -5.22 -8.92
C ARG A 89 -2.17 -3.71 -9.02
N ASN A 90 -2.08 -3.01 -7.89
CA ASN A 90 -2.00 -1.56 -7.79
C ASN A 90 -0.53 -1.11 -7.94
N PRO A 91 -0.18 -0.35 -8.99
CA PRO A 91 1.21 0.02 -9.27
C PRO A 91 1.75 1.15 -8.39
N ILE A 92 0.90 1.82 -7.60
CA ILE A 92 1.33 2.97 -6.78
C ILE A 92 2.30 2.50 -5.69
N ILE A 93 3.42 3.19 -5.52
CA ILE A 93 4.40 2.96 -4.46
C ILE A 93 4.46 4.19 -3.55
N ILE A 94 4.34 3.97 -2.25
CA ILE A 94 4.47 5.01 -1.23
C ILE A 94 5.96 5.32 -1.04
N THR A 95 6.28 6.61 -0.94
CA THR A 95 7.66 7.06 -0.73
C THR A 95 7.75 7.95 0.49
N ASP A 96 8.78 7.74 1.32
CA ASP A 96 9.10 8.69 2.38
C ASP A 96 9.79 9.94 1.81
N VAL A 97 9.21 11.10 2.09
CA VAL A 97 9.71 12.40 1.63
C VAL A 97 9.95 13.35 2.80
N THR A 98 10.04 12.83 4.03
CA THR A 98 10.18 13.62 5.27
C THR A 98 11.36 14.60 5.18
N GLU A 99 12.52 14.13 4.70
CA GLU A 99 13.73 14.96 4.56
C GLU A 99 13.54 16.18 3.65
N LEU A 100 12.72 16.07 2.60
CA LEU A 100 12.48 17.14 1.64
C LEU A 100 11.76 18.34 2.26
N PHE A 101 10.95 18.07 3.30
CA PHE A 101 10.13 19.05 3.99
C PHE A 101 10.72 19.50 5.34
N LYS A 102 11.93 19.09 5.72
CA LYS A 102 12.57 19.60 6.95
C LYS A 102 12.82 21.10 6.90
N ASP A 103 13.27 21.59 5.75
CA ASP A 103 13.64 23.00 5.52
C ASP A 103 12.62 23.75 4.66
N THR A 104 11.37 23.30 4.64
CA THR A 104 10.28 24.01 3.93
C THR A 104 9.76 25.20 4.73
N ASP A 105 9.20 26.19 4.03
CA ASP A 105 8.42 27.28 4.62
C ASP A 105 6.99 26.85 4.98
N PHE A 106 6.62 25.60 4.69
CA PHE A 106 5.34 25.04 5.10
C PHE A 106 5.35 24.67 6.58
N THR A 107 4.95 25.64 7.42
CA THR A 107 4.99 25.55 8.89
C THR A 107 4.35 24.29 9.45
N ILE A 108 3.21 23.86 8.91
CA ILE A 108 2.49 22.67 9.38
C ILE A 108 3.37 21.41 9.29
N PHE A 109 4.02 21.18 8.15
CA PHE A 109 4.90 20.01 7.98
C PHE A 109 6.18 20.15 8.79
N LYS A 110 6.75 21.34 8.86
CA LYS A 110 7.94 21.61 9.67
C LYS A 110 7.70 21.32 11.15
N GLU A 111 6.59 21.81 11.71
CA GLU A 111 6.18 21.54 13.10
C GLU A 111 5.87 20.07 13.32
N ASN A 112 5.16 19.42 12.40
CA ASN A 112 4.89 17.99 12.48
C ASN A 112 6.19 17.17 12.54
N ILE A 113 7.16 17.47 11.66
CA ILE A 113 8.45 16.76 11.63
C ILE A 113 9.24 17.00 12.93
N GLN A 114 9.26 18.23 13.46
CA GLN A 114 9.89 18.53 14.75
C GLN A 114 9.27 17.73 15.90
N ASN A 115 7.98 17.42 15.81
CA ASN A 115 7.24 16.56 16.74
C ASN A 115 7.37 15.05 16.42
N GLY A 116 8.28 14.66 15.53
CA GLY A 116 8.56 13.25 15.20
C GLY A 116 7.67 12.64 14.13
N SER A 117 6.79 13.41 13.48
CA SER A 117 5.98 12.91 12.37
C SER A 117 6.82 12.68 11.12
N VAL A 118 6.38 11.72 10.30
CA VAL A 118 6.92 11.46 8.97
C VAL A 118 5.99 12.03 7.91
N ILE A 119 6.50 12.21 6.69
CA ILE A 119 5.70 12.61 5.53
C ILE A 119 5.84 11.54 4.45
N LYS A 120 4.72 10.88 4.14
CA LYS A 120 4.64 9.89 3.08
C LYS A 120 3.96 10.51 1.86
N ALA A 121 4.61 10.39 0.70
CA ALA A 121 4.06 10.75 -0.60
C ALA A 121 3.36 9.53 -1.22
N ILE A 122 2.14 9.75 -1.74
CA ILE A 122 1.32 8.74 -2.41
C ILE A 122 1.01 9.25 -3.83
N PRO A 123 1.71 8.73 -4.85
CA PRO A 123 1.47 9.08 -6.24
C PRO A 123 0.03 8.79 -6.70
N ALA A 124 -0.49 9.66 -7.56
CA ALA A 124 -1.74 9.52 -8.28
C ALA A 124 -1.47 9.74 -9.78
N PRO A 125 -1.07 8.68 -10.50
CA PRO A 125 -0.72 8.79 -11.91
C PRO A 125 -1.85 9.35 -12.77
N LYS A 126 -1.52 10.23 -13.72
CA LYS A 126 -2.46 10.88 -14.67
C LYS A 126 -3.59 11.68 -14.01
N ALA A 127 -3.44 12.02 -12.72
CA ALA A 127 -4.49 12.69 -11.96
C ALA A 127 -4.40 14.23 -12.00
N SER A 128 -3.37 14.82 -12.63
CA SER A 128 -3.15 16.27 -12.55
C SER A 128 -4.27 17.11 -13.16
N ASN A 129 -4.94 16.59 -14.20
CA ASN A 129 -6.04 17.28 -14.89
C ASN A 129 -7.44 16.86 -14.38
N LEU A 130 -7.52 16.04 -13.33
CA LEU A 130 -8.81 15.66 -12.76
C LEU A 130 -9.53 16.86 -12.14
N PRO A 131 -10.89 16.85 -12.14
CA PRO A 131 -11.66 17.95 -11.58
C PRO A 131 -11.42 18.09 -10.09
N ARG A 132 -11.61 19.30 -9.56
CA ARG A 132 -11.47 19.60 -8.11
C ARG A 132 -12.27 18.64 -7.23
N SER A 133 -13.45 18.21 -7.70
CA SER A 133 -14.29 17.24 -7.00
C SER A 133 -13.63 15.88 -6.75
N PHE A 134 -12.63 15.48 -7.54
CA PHE A 134 -11.81 14.30 -7.26
C PHE A 134 -10.96 14.50 -6.00
N PHE A 135 -10.28 15.64 -5.91
CA PHE A 135 -9.44 15.98 -4.75
C PHE A 135 -10.27 16.20 -3.48
N ASP A 136 -11.42 16.85 -3.60
CA ASP A 136 -12.36 17.03 -2.48
C ASP A 136 -12.84 15.67 -1.95
N LYS A 137 -13.15 14.70 -2.83
CA LYS A 137 -13.50 13.32 -2.43
C LYS A 137 -12.35 12.59 -1.72
N MET A 138 -11.11 12.82 -2.13
CA MET A 138 -9.95 12.23 -1.45
C MET A 138 -9.75 12.86 -0.06
N LEU A 139 -9.99 14.17 0.08
CA LEU A 139 -9.99 14.86 1.37
C LEU A 139 -11.12 14.34 2.28
N ASP A 140 -12.33 14.15 1.76
CA ASP A 140 -13.45 13.57 2.52
C ASP A 140 -13.11 12.15 3.02
N PHE A 141 -12.50 11.33 2.16
CA PHE A 141 -11.99 10.03 2.56
C PHE A 141 -10.92 10.13 3.66
N ALA A 142 -9.98 11.07 3.53
CA ALA A 142 -8.96 11.29 4.56
C ALA A 142 -9.59 11.65 5.92
N ASN A 143 -10.59 12.53 5.92
CA ASN A 143 -11.31 12.92 7.13
C ASN A 143 -12.06 11.74 7.76
N LEU A 144 -12.71 10.90 6.95
CA LEU A 144 -13.38 9.68 7.42
C LEU A 144 -12.40 8.68 8.04
N GLU A 145 -11.18 8.61 7.53
CA GLU A 145 -10.09 7.79 8.08
C GLU A 145 -9.39 8.43 9.29
N GLY A 146 -9.86 9.60 9.74
CA GLY A 146 -9.36 10.31 10.92
C GLY A 146 -8.13 11.18 10.67
N ALA A 147 -7.75 11.41 9.40
CA ALA A 147 -6.67 12.33 9.07
C ALA A 147 -7.10 13.78 9.32
N LYS A 148 -6.18 14.62 9.80
CA LYS A 148 -6.43 16.04 10.08
C LYS A 148 -6.46 16.93 8.83
N GLY A 149 -6.11 16.37 7.69
CA GLY A 149 -6.07 17.04 6.39
C GLY A 149 -5.37 16.18 5.35
N LEU A 150 -5.45 16.62 4.09
CA LEU A 150 -4.81 15.94 2.97
C LEU A 150 -4.16 16.96 2.04
N GLY A 151 -2.84 17.08 2.13
CA GLY A 151 -2.06 17.89 1.20
C GLY A 151 -1.94 17.20 -0.15
N TYR A 152 -1.90 17.97 -1.24
CA TYR A 152 -1.63 17.43 -2.58
C TYR A 152 -0.91 18.44 -3.48
N ILE A 153 -0.25 17.93 -4.51
CA ILE A 153 0.33 18.69 -5.62
C ILE A 153 -0.10 18.03 -6.93
N GLN A 154 -0.42 18.84 -7.93
CA GLN A 154 -0.66 18.45 -9.31
C GLN A 154 0.52 18.95 -10.15
N PHE A 155 1.14 18.05 -10.91
CA PHE A 155 2.17 18.38 -11.89
C PHE A 155 1.52 18.40 -13.28
N LEU A 156 1.38 19.59 -13.85
CA LEU A 156 0.69 19.79 -15.11
C LEU A 156 1.59 19.47 -16.30
N GLU A 157 0.98 19.18 -17.45
CA GLU A 157 1.69 18.83 -18.70
C GLU A 157 2.54 19.98 -19.26
N ASP A 158 2.26 21.23 -18.87
CA ASP A 158 3.06 22.40 -19.23
C ASP A 158 4.31 22.58 -18.35
N GLY A 159 4.59 21.62 -17.45
CA GLY A 159 5.69 21.64 -16.50
C GLY A 159 5.41 22.48 -15.23
N SER A 160 4.28 23.17 -15.16
CA SER A 160 3.89 23.93 -13.96
C SER A 160 3.31 23.03 -12.87
N SER A 161 3.27 23.52 -11.63
CA SER A 161 2.72 22.79 -10.49
C SER A 161 1.57 23.58 -9.86
N LYS A 162 0.50 22.90 -9.46
CA LYS A 162 -0.65 23.48 -8.74
C LYS A 162 -0.95 22.70 -7.47
N GLY A 163 -1.58 23.34 -6.50
CA GLY A 163 -2.03 22.70 -5.27
C GLY A 163 -1.79 23.55 -4.03
N PRO A 164 -2.42 23.19 -2.91
CA PRO A 164 -2.38 23.98 -1.67
C PRO A 164 -0.97 24.16 -1.10
N ILE A 165 -0.05 23.23 -1.36
CA ILE A 165 1.29 23.25 -0.76
C ILE A 165 2.40 23.74 -1.71
N VAL A 166 2.12 23.90 -3.01
CA VAL A 166 3.15 24.24 -4.03
C VAL A 166 3.88 25.54 -3.71
N LYS A 167 3.15 26.55 -3.22
CA LYS A 167 3.72 27.88 -2.91
C LYS A 167 4.76 27.89 -1.78
N PHE A 168 4.87 26.80 -1.03
CA PHE A 168 5.83 26.65 0.07
C PHE A 168 7.06 25.82 -0.32
N LEU A 169 7.14 25.39 -1.58
CA LEU A 169 8.22 24.59 -2.12
C LEU A 169 8.97 25.36 -3.19
N THR A 170 10.29 25.23 -3.18
CA THR A 170 11.14 25.72 -4.25
C THR A 170 11.07 24.81 -5.47
N ASN A 171 11.46 25.31 -6.64
CA ASN A 171 11.53 24.49 -7.86
C ASN A 171 12.47 23.28 -7.70
N SER A 172 13.56 23.42 -6.94
CA SER A 172 14.48 22.31 -6.65
C SER A 172 13.81 21.22 -5.80
N GLN A 173 13.01 21.61 -4.80
CA GLN A 173 12.25 20.66 -3.97
C GLN A 173 11.16 19.96 -4.79
N LEU A 174 10.46 20.67 -5.68
CA LEU A 174 9.48 20.05 -6.57
C LEU A 174 10.12 19.01 -7.50
N LEU A 175 11.33 19.29 -8.01
CA LEU A 175 12.07 18.34 -8.86
C LEU A 175 12.59 17.13 -8.07
N ASP A 176 13.12 17.34 -6.86
CA ASP A 176 13.54 16.24 -5.97
C ASP A 176 12.33 15.35 -5.61
N LEU A 177 11.18 15.97 -5.31
CA LEU A 177 9.93 15.25 -5.04
C LEU A 177 9.50 14.38 -6.23
N LYS A 178 9.53 14.93 -7.46
CA LYS A 178 9.23 14.15 -8.67
C LYS A 178 10.16 12.95 -8.80
N THR A 179 11.45 13.14 -8.54
CA THR A 179 12.46 12.09 -8.65
C THR A 179 12.22 10.99 -7.61
N ARG A 180 12.07 11.35 -6.33
CA ARG A 180 11.89 10.38 -5.23
C ARG A 180 10.60 9.58 -5.37
N ALA A 181 9.50 10.24 -5.70
CA ALA A 181 8.18 9.61 -5.82
C ALA A 181 7.88 9.07 -7.23
N ASN A 182 8.87 9.09 -8.14
CA ASN A 182 8.76 8.64 -9.52
C ASN A 182 7.53 9.24 -10.26
N LEU A 183 7.38 10.56 -10.17
CA LEU A 183 6.27 11.32 -10.74
C LEU A 183 6.66 11.95 -12.08
N GLN A 184 5.68 12.03 -12.98
CA GLN A 184 5.82 12.69 -14.28
C GLN A 184 4.86 13.89 -14.39
N ASP A 185 5.08 14.71 -15.40
CA ASP A 185 4.08 15.70 -15.80
C ASP A 185 2.79 14.97 -16.22
N GLY A 186 1.65 15.43 -15.73
CA GLY A 186 0.38 14.70 -15.81
C GLY A 186 -0.04 14.03 -14.50
N ASP A 187 0.86 13.86 -13.53
CA ASP A 187 0.56 13.18 -12.27
C ASP A 187 0.14 14.14 -11.16
N ALA A 188 -0.53 13.60 -10.14
CA ALA A 188 -0.67 14.25 -8.85
C ALA A 188 0.01 13.42 -7.76
N VAL A 189 0.22 14.03 -6.60
CA VAL A 189 0.74 13.34 -5.41
C VAL A 189 0.03 13.86 -4.18
N PHE A 190 -0.35 12.95 -3.30
CA PHE A 190 -0.97 13.23 -2.01
C PHE A 190 0.03 12.99 -0.87
N PHE A 191 -0.19 13.63 0.28
CA PHE A 191 0.71 13.53 1.42
C PHE A 191 -0.03 13.12 2.69
N ALA A 192 0.51 12.12 3.36
CA ALA A 192 0.15 11.74 4.73
C ALA A 192 1.22 12.25 5.69
N SER A 193 0.84 13.01 6.71
CA SER A 193 1.75 13.54 7.73
C SER A 193 1.23 13.24 9.12
N ASP A 194 1.90 12.32 9.82
CA ASP A 194 1.59 11.91 11.19
C ASP A 194 2.78 11.09 11.75
N GLN A 195 2.65 10.57 12.97
CA GLN A 195 3.54 9.55 13.52
C GLN A 195 3.64 8.34 12.59
N ILE A 196 4.79 7.68 12.59
CA ILE A 196 5.16 6.68 11.57
C ILE A 196 4.09 5.62 11.31
N GLU A 197 3.53 5.02 12.37
CA GLU A 197 2.51 3.96 12.24
C GLU A 197 1.20 4.49 11.65
N VAL A 198 0.74 5.66 12.10
CA VAL A 198 -0.51 6.30 11.67
C VAL A 198 -0.40 6.74 10.22
N ALA A 199 0.68 7.46 9.88
CA ALA A 199 0.94 7.93 8.52
C ALA A 199 1.05 6.76 7.54
N THR A 200 1.75 5.69 7.93
CA THR A 200 1.96 4.52 7.06
C THR A 200 0.67 3.75 6.82
N LYS A 201 -0.11 3.51 7.87
CA LYS A 201 -1.42 2.84 7.75
C LYS A 201 -2.40 3.65 6.89
N PHE A 202 -2.46 4.96 7.11
CA PHE A 202 -3.30 5.85 6.31
C PHE A 202 -2.84 5.90 4.84
N ALA A 203 -1.53 6.02 4.60
CA ALA A 203 -0.97 6.01 3.25
C ALA A 203 -1.31 4.72 2.49
N GLY A 204 -1.28 3.55 3.16
CA GLY A 204 -1.69 2.28 2.57
C GLY A 204 -3.17 2.24 2.17
N LYS A 205 -4.06 2.76 3.02
CA LYS A 205 -5.49 2.89 2.69
C LYS A 205 -5.73 3.85 1.53
N LEU A 206 -5.08 5.01 1.54
CA LEU A 206 -5.18 6.01 0.48
C LEU A 206 -4.64 5.47 -0.85
N ARG A 207 -3.53 4.73 -0.82
CA ARG A 207 -2.97 4.03 -1.98
C ARG A 207 -4.01 3.12 -2.62
N THR A 208 -4.68 2.28 -1.82
CA THR A 208 -5.76 1.40 -2.32
C THR A 208 -6.89 2.21 -2.93
N LYS A 209 -7.36 3.25 -2.21
CA LYS A 209 -8.44 4.11 -2.68
C LYS A 209 -8.14 4.81 -4.00
N LEU A 210 -6.90 5.31 -4.17
CA LEU A 210 -6.44 5.94 -5.40
C LEU A 210 -6.34 4.93 -6.54
N GLY A 211 -5.81 3.74 -6.27
CA GLY A 211 -5.75 2.67 -7.26
C GLY A 211 -7.14 2.35 -7.84
N GLU A 212 -8.15 2.23 -6.96
CA GLU A 212 -9.53 1.98 -7.36
C GLU A 212 -10.14 3.16 -8.12
N ALA A 213 -10.01 4.38 -7.58
CA ALA A 213 -10.62 5.59 -8.14
C ALA A 213 -10.04 5.96 -9.51
N LEU A 214 -8.77 5.64 -9.76
CA LEU A 214 -8.07 5.87 -11.02
C LEU A 214 -8.13 4.64 -11.95
N GLY A 215 -8.71 3.53 -11.51
CA GLY A 215 -8.80 2.30 -12.31
C GLY A 215 -7.45 1.68 -12.65
N LEU A 216 -6.46 1.81 -11.76
CA LEU A 216 -5.07 1.37 -11.96
C LEU A 216 -4.85 -0.11 -11.64
N LEU A 217 -5.80 -0.75 -10.95
CA LEU A 217 -5.68 -2.16 -10.59
C LEU A 217 -5.68 -3.00 -11.86
N THR A 218 -4.65 -3.82 -12.02
CA THR A 218 -4.61 -4.82 -13.09
C THR A 218 -5.81 -5.76 -12.94
N LYS A 219 -6.67 -5.79 -13.96
CA LYS A 219 -7.87 -6.63 -13.99
C LYS A 219 -7.51 -8.07 -14.37
N ASP A 220 -8.44 -8.98 -14.11
CA ASP A 220 -8.37 -10.39 -14.53
C ASP A 220 -7.05 -11.08 -14.15
N SER A 221 -6.51 -10.70 -12.99
CA SER A 221 -5.28 -11.24 -12.42
C SER A 221 -5.41 -11.45 -10.92
N PHE A 222 -4.62 -12.41 -10.43
CA PHE A 222 -4.32 -12.65 -9.02
C PHE A 222 -2.90 -12.18 -8.70
#